data_AF-A0A661X3U0-F1
#
_entry.id   AF-A0A661X3U0-F1
#
_cell.length_a   1.000
_cell.length_b   1.000
_cell.length_c   1.000
_cell.angle_alpha   90.00
_cell.angle_beta   90.00
_cell.angle_gamma   90.00
#
_symmetry.space_group_name_H-M   'P 1'
#
loop_
_entity.id
_entity.type
_entity.pdbx_description
1 polymer ?
#
loop_
_entity_poly.entity_id
_entity_poly.type
_entity_poly.pdbx_seq_one_letter_code
_entity_poly.pdbx_strand_id
1 'polypeptide(L)' 'MKFKYFIPTKVYFGKGEVERVGELGKKFGKKAFIVTGKKSAKESGVLDRVTGLLEKNGISYEIFNET' A
#
# COMPACT_ATOMS: atom_id res chain seq x y z
N MET A 1 4.37 38.61 0.60
CA MET A 1 5.08 37.37 0.20
C MET A 1 4.14 36.54 -0.67
N LYS A 2 4.54 36.12 -1.87
CA LYS A 2 3.73 35.25 -2.74
C LYS A 2 4.31 33.83 -2.71
N PHE A 3 3.52 32.84 -2.31
CA PHE A 3 3.91 31.43 -2.39
C PHE A 3 2.81 30.60 -3.07
N LYS A 4 3.22 29.50 -3.71
CA LYS A 4 2.33 28.45 -4.20
C LYS A 4 2.72 27.16 -3.51
N TYR A 5 1.73 26.38 -3.12
CA TYR A 5 1.89 25.10 -2.45
C TYR A 5 1.06 24.04 -3.16
N PHE A 6 1.65 22.88 -3.42
CA PHE A 6 1.01 21.78 -4.15
C PHE A 6 1.37 20.46 -3.48
N ILE A 7 0.36 19.75 -2.99
CA ILE A 7 0.48 18.38 -2.51
C ILE A 7 -0.37 17.49 -3.41
N PRO A 8 0.22 16.73 -4.35
CA PRO A 8 -0.54 15.79 -5.20
C PRO A 8 -0.95 14.51 -4.46
N THR A 9 -0.37 14.25 -3.29
CA THR A 9 -0.60 13.03 -2.50
C THR A 9 -2.06 12.92 -2.08
N LYS A 10 -2.70 11.80 -2.44
CA LYS A 10 -4.05 11.45 -1.99
C LYS A 10 -3.97 10.69 -0.69
N VAL A 11 -4.41 11.31 0.41
CA VAL A 11 -4.49 10.67 1.73
C VAL A 11 -5.88 10.08 1.92
N TYR A 12 -5.93 8.77 2.13
CA TYR A 12 -7.15 8.05 2.51
C TYR A 12 -7.12 7.83 4.02
N PHE A 13 -8.07 8.39 4.74
CA PHE A 13 -8.09 8.39 6.20
C PHE A 13 -9.42 7.85 6.74
N GLY A 14 -9.34 6.93 7.69
CA GLY A 14 -10.50 6.31 8.32
C GLY A 14 -10.25 4.85 8.70
N LYS A 15 -11.09 4.33 9.59
CA LYS A 15 -11.06 2.90 9.94
C LYS A 15 -11.46 2.08 8.71
N GLY A 16 -10.58 1.17 8.30
CA GLY A 16 -10.86 0.25 7.19
C GLY A 16 -10.37 0.73 5.81
N GLU A 17 -9.76 1.90 5.67
CA GLU A 17 -9.28 2.39 4.36
C GLU A 17 -8.24 1.47 3.71
N VAL A 18 -7.54 0.64 4.50
CA VAL A 18 -6.61 -0.38 3.97
C VAL A 18 -7.30 -1.37 3.02
N GLU A 19 -8.61 -1.62 3.16
CA GLU A 19 -9.39 -2.51 2.27
C GLU A 19 -9.39 -2.04 0.80
N ARG A 20 -9.11 -0.76 0.58
CA ARG A 20 -9.12 -0.16 -0.75
C ARG A 20 -7.78 -0.29 -1.49
N VAL A 21 -6.74 -0.82 -0.84
CA VAL A 21 -5.39 -0.92 -1.41
C VAL A 21 -5.41 -1.64 -2.76
N GLY A 22 -6.15 -2.75 -2.89
CA GLY A 22 -6.25 -3.45 -4.18
C GLY A 22 -6.96 -2.66 -5.28
N GLU A 23 -8.07 -1.99 -4.97
CA GLU A 23 -8.81 -1.15 -5.92
C GLU A 23 -7.98 0.06 -6.39
N LEU A 24 -7.31 0.73 -5.44
CA LEU A 24 -6.45 1.87 -5.73
C LEU A 24 -5.17 1.44 -6.45
N GLY A 25 -4.59 0.31 -6.06
CA GLY A 25 -3.38 -0.28 -6.63
C GLY A 25 -3.50 -0.60 -8.12
N LYS A 26 -4.68 -1.08 -8.57
CA LYS A 26 -4.96 -1.38 -9.99
C LYS A 26 -4.71 -0.19 -10.92
N LYS A 27 -4.86 1.04 -10.42
CA LYS A 27 -4.65 2.27 -11.19
C LYS A 27 -3.18 2.50 -11.54
N PHE A 28 -2.26 1.81 -10.85
CA PHE A 28 -0.81 1.94 -11.03
C PHE A 28 -0.17 0.77 -11.79
N GLY A 29 -0.81 -0.40 -11.82
CA GLY A 29 -0.30 -1.54 -12.57
C GLY A 29 -0.82 -2.90 -12.09
N LYS A 30 -0.14 -3.95 -12.54
CA LYS A 30 -0.48 -5.36 -12.24
C LYS A 30 0.52 -6.09 -11.34
N LYS A 31 1.66 -5.46 -11.03
CA LYS A 31 2.67 -5.99 -10.11
C LYS A 31 3.12 -4.91 -9.14
N ALA A 32 3.14 -5.22 -7.85
CA ALA A 32 3.59 -4.34 -6.78
C ALA A 32 4.94 -4.80 -6.22
N PHE A 33 5.73 -3.86 -5.72
CA PHE A 33 6.94 -4.15 -4.96
C PHE A 33 6.76 -3.61 -3.54
N ILE A 34 6.70 -4.51 -2.56
CA ILE A 34 6.42 -4.18 -1.17
C ILE A 34 7.74 -4.06 -0.41
N VAL A 35 7.99 -2.89 0.16
CA VAL A 35 9.17 -2.63 1.00
C VAL A 35 8.71 -2.40 2.43
N THR A 36 9.24 -3.18 3.37
CA THR A 36 8.91 -3.09 4.80
C THR A 36 10.13 -3.46 5.64
N GLY A 37 10.12 -3.12 6.94
CA GLY A 37 11.07 -3.70 7.89
C GLY A 37 10.79 -5.17 8.19
N LYS A 38 11.76 -5.85 8.82
CA LYS A 38 11.75 -7.30 9.10
C LYS A 38 10.47 -7.87 9.74
N LYS A 39 9.95 -7.23 10.78
CA LYS A 39 8.93 -7.84 11.67
C LYS A 39 7.62 -7.07 11.80
N SER A 40 7.69 -5.76 12.01
CA SER A 40 6.53 -4.94 12.43
C SER A 40 5.28 -5.10 11.54
N ALA A 41 5.42 -4.99 10.21
CA ALA A 41 4.27 -5.09 9.29
C ALA A 41 3.66 -6.50 9.26
N LYS A 42 4.47 -7.53 9.51
CA LYS A 42 4.02 -8.92 9.60
C LYS A 42 3.34 -9.19 10.94
N GLU A 43 3.96 -8.80 12.05
CA GLU A 43 3.42 -9.00 13.41
C GLU A 43 2.11 -8.25 13.65
N SER A 44 1.95 -7.08 13.03
CA SER A 44 0.68 -6.33 13.06
C SER A 44 -0.42 -6.89 12.15
N GLY A 45 -0.10 -7.89 11.30
CA GLY A 45 -1.02 -8.46 10.31
C GLY A 45 -1.33 -7.54 9.12
N VAL A 46 -0.72 -6.35 9.05
CA VAL A 46 -0.95 -5.38 7.96
C VAL A 46 -0.40 -5.91 6.64
N LEU A 47 0.77 -6.56 6.68
CA LEU A 47 1.39 -7.13 5.47
C LEU A 47 0.48 -8.17 4.84
N ASP A 48 0.01 -9.15 5.61
CA ASP A 48 -0.86 -10.23 5.14
C ASP A 48 -2.19 -9.69 4.61
N ARG A 49 -2.74 -8.66 5.27
CA ARG A 49 -3.96 -7.98 4.82
C ARG A 49 -3.75 -7.30 3.47
N VAL A 50 -2.65 -6.57 3.30
CA VAL A 50 -2.33 -5.86 2.05
C VAL A 50 -2.10 -6.86 0.91
N THR A 51 -1.30 -7.90 1.13
CA THR A 51 -1.00 -8.89 0.09
C THR A 51 -2.25 -9.64 -0.35
N GLY A 52 -3.12 -10.06 0.58
CA GLY A 52 -4.40 -10.68 0.24
C GLY A 52 -5.32 -9.77 -0.56
N LEU A 53 -5.33 -8.46 -0.28
CA LEU A 53 -6.11 -7.48 -1.05
C LEU A 53 -5.55 -7.26 -2.46
N LEU A 54 -4.23 -7.31 -2.63
CA LEU A 54 -3.58 -7.25 -3.95
C LEU A 54 -3.92 -8.49 -4.78
N GLU A 55 -3.81 -9.69 -4.21
CA GLU A 55 -4.14 -10.96 -4.87
C GLU A 55 -5.61 -11.03 -5.28
N LYS A 56 -6.53 -10.67 -4.38
CA LYS A 56 -7.98 -10.58 -4.68
C LYS A 56 -8.26 -9.64 -5.85
N ASN A 57 -7.37 -8.70 -6.11
CA ASN A 57 -7.45 -7.74 -7.19
C ASN A 57 -6.57 -8.10 -8.41
N GLY A 58 -5.97 -9.28 -8.45
CA GLY A 58 -5.13 -9.73 -9.57
C GLY A 58 -3.84 -8.90 -9.72
N ILE A 59 -3.34 -8.34 -8.62
CA ILE A 59 -2.06 -7.65 -8.56
C ILE A 59 -1.05 -8.61 -7.93
N SER A 60 -0.06 -9.06 -8.70
CA SER A 60 1.05 -9.85 -8.15
C SER A 60 1.96 -8.95 -7.31
N TYR A 61 2.76 -9.53 -6.41
CA TYR A 61 3.69 -8.74 -5.61
C TYR A 61 4.98 -9.50 -5.33
N GLU A 62 6.03 -8.75 -5.00
CA GLU A 62 7.26 -9.25 -4.36
C GLU A 62 7.48 -8.46 -3.06
N ILE A 63 8.13 -9.06 -2.07
CA ILE A 63 8.38 -8.44 -0.77
C ILE A 63 9.89 -8.34 -0.54
N PHE A 64 10.34 -7.16 -0.11
CA PHE A 64 11.67 -6.94 0.44
C PHE A 64 11.56 -6.54 1.92
N ASN A 65 12.09 -7.38 2.81
CA ASN A 65 11.99 -7.21 4.26
C ASN A 65 13.30 -7.52 5.02
N GLU A 66 14.46 -7.34 4.38
CA GLU A 66 15.77 -7.70 4.96
C GLU A 66 16.40 -6.58 5.82
N THR A 67 15.71 -5.46 6.02
CA THR A 67 16.17 -4.32 6.85
C THR A 67 15.70 -4.42 8.30
#